data_AF-A0A7L8S9A7-F1
#
_entry.id   AF-A0A7L8S9A7-F1
#
_cell.length_a   1.000
_cell.length_b   1.000
_cell.length_c   1.000
_cell.angle_alpha   90.00
_cell.angle_beta   90.00
_cell.angle_gamma   90.00
#
_symmetry.space_group_name_H-M   'P 1'
#
loop_
_entity.id
_entity.type
_entity.pdbx_description
1 polymer ?
#
loop_
_entity_poly.entity_id
_entity_poly.type
_entity_poly.pdbx_seq_one_letter_code
_entity_poly.pdbx_strand_id
1 'polypeptide(L)'
;MKSLTFGLDYDDTFTADPDLWRQFIATAQARGHSVVCVTARRTPPDFSREPRMPDSVPIVCTGGQPYKKHAAAKAGFAVNVWIDDMPGLIEPSLVLDFGL
;
A
#
# COMPACT_ATOMS: atom_id res chain seq x y z
N MET A 1 17.43 0.12 -14.92
CA MET A 1 16.09 0.66 -14.56
C MET A 1 16.16 1.15 -13.12
N LYS A 2 15.42 2.23 -12.77
CA LYS A 2 15.34 2.72 -11.38
C LYS A 2 14.54 1.71 -10.54
N SER A 3 15.06 1.31 -9.38
CA SER A 3 14.28 0.52 -8.42
C SER A 3 13.18 1.40 -7.81
N LEU A 4 11.98 0.83 -7.67
CA LEU A 4 10.78 1.53 -7.21
C LEU A 4 10.23 0.82 -5.99
N THR A 5 9.63 1.58 -5.08
CA THR A 5 8.82 1.06 -3.98
C THR A 5 7.35 1.29 -4.30
N PHE A 6 6.56 0.22 -4.36
CA PHE A 6 5.11 0.27 -4.50
C PHE A 6 4.45 0.19 -3.12
N GLY A 7 3.55 1.12 -2.82
CA GLY A 7 2.65 1.06 -1.66
C GLY A 7 1.34 0.42 -2.09
N LEU A 8 0.98 -0.71 -1.49
CA LEU A 8 -0.22 -1.47 -1.80
C LEU A 8 -1.16 -1.49 -0.60
N ASP A 9 -2.41 -1.05 -0.77
CA ASP A 9 -3.41 -1.18 0.27
C ASP A 9 -3.87 -2.63 0.47
N TYR A 10 -4.36 -2.93 1.67
CA TYR A 10 -4.85 -4.25 2.04
C TYR A 10 -6.36 -4.41 1.76
N ASP A 11 -7.19 -3.72 2.53
CA ASP A 11 -8.65 -3.83 2.46
C ASP A 11 -9.16 -3.30 1.12
N ASP A 12 -10.06 -4.03 0.47
CA ASP A 12 -10.71 -3.70 -0.81
C ASP A 12 -9.77 -3.42 -2.01
N THR A 13 -8.46 -3.43 -1.79
CA THR A 13 -7.41 -3.45 -2.81
C THR A 13 -6.80 -4.85 -2.91
N PHE A 14 -5.91 -5.24 -1.98
CA PHE A 14 -5.33 -6.60 -1.97
C PHE A 14 -6.41 -7.67 -1.82
N THR A 15 -7.38 -7.47 -0.92
CA THR A 15 -8.44 -8.46 -0.67
C THR A 15 -9.46 -8.58 -1.78
N ALA A 16 -9.55 -7.61 -2.71
CA ALA A 16 -10.45 -7.69 -3.86
C ALA A 16 -10.03 -8.77 -4.87
N ASP A 17 -8.72 -8.99 -5.04
CA ASP A 17 -8.18 -10.10 -5.83
C ASP A 17 -6.76 -10.50 -5.36
N PRO A 18 -6.66 -11.33 -4.31
CA PRO A 18 -5.36 -11.68 -3.71
C PRO A 18 -4.41 -12.38 -4.68
N ASP A 19 -4.93 -13.12 -5.66
CA ASP A 19 -4.10 -13.90 -6.58
C ASP A 19 -3.52 -13.03 -7.69
N LEU A 20 -4.28 -12.05 -8.19
CA LEU A 20 -3.75 -10.98 -9.04
C LEU A 20 -2.63 -10.22 -8.32
N TRP A 21 -2.87 -9.78 -7.09
CA TRP A 21 -1.88 -8.98 -6.37
C TRP A 21 -0.64 -9.77 -5.96
N ARG A 22 -0.77 -11.06 -5.66
CA ARG A 22 0.38 -11.95 -5.47
C ARG A 22 1.25 -12.04 -6.71
N GLN A 23 0.64 -12.14 -7.90
CA GLN A 23 1.39 -12.13 -9.17
C GLN A 23 2.07 -10.79 -9.43
N PHE A 24 1.38 -9.68 -9.13
CA PHE A 24 1.98 -8.34 -9.20
C PHE A 24 3.20 -8.24 -8.28
N ILE A 25 3.08 -8.62 -7.00
CA ILE A 25 4.17 -8.58 -6.02
C ILE A 25 5.36 -9.39 -6.50
N ALA A 26 5.14 -10.64 -6.91
CA ALA A 26 6.20 -11.52 -7.39
C ALA A 26 6.91 -10.93 -8.61
N THR A 27 6.14 -10.39 -9.56
CA THR A 27 6.69 -9.78 -10.79
C THR A 27 7.46 -8.50 -10.48
N ALA A 28 6.95 -7.64 -9.60
CA ALA A 28 7.63 -6.42 -9.18
C ALA A 28 8.97 -6.74 -8.51
N GLN A 29 8.98 -7.69 -7.57
CA GLN A 29 10.18 -8.15 -6.87
C GLN A 29 11.20 -8.78 -7.83
N ALA A 30 10.76 -9.65 -8.75
CA ALA A 30 11.62 -10.26 -9.76
C ALA A 30 12.28 -9.23 -10.69
N ARG A 31 11.68 -8.04 -10.85
CA ARG A 31 12.23 -6.92 -11.63
C ARG A 31 13.09 -5.95 -10.81
N GLY A 32 13.35 -6.26 -9.54
CA GLY A 32 14.18 -5.45 -8.65
C GLY A 32 13.45 -4.28 -7.99
N HIS A 33 12.11 -4.32 -7.94
CA HIS A 33 11.29 -3.36 -7.21
C HIS A 33 10.91 -3.91 -5.83
N SER A 34 10.52 -3.02 -4.92
CA SER A 34 10.01 -3.35 -3.58
C SER A 34 8.52 -3.13 -3.52
N VAL A 35 7.82 -3.92 -2.71
CA VAL A 35 6.41 -3.71 -2.37
C VAL A 35 6.28 -3.64 -0.86
N VAL A 36 5.54 -2.66 -0.37
CA VAL A 36 5.16 -2.50 1.04
C VAL A 36 3.66 -2.40 1.11
N CYS A 37 3.04 -3.15 2.02
CA CYS A 37 1.64 -2.98 2.32
C CYS A 37 1.45 -1.82 3.27
N VAL A 38 0.53 -0.91 2.97
CA VAL A 38 0.21 0.21 3.83
C VAL A 38 -1.31 0.27 4.00
N THR A 39 -1.78 -0.08 5.19
CA THR A 39 -3.21 -0.23 5.50
C THR A 39 -3.65 0.75 6.57
N ALA A 40 -4.89 1.25 6.45
CA ALA A 40 -5.52 2.11 7.45
C ALA A 40 -5.84 1.38 8.78
N ARG A 41 -5.62 0.06 8.84
CA ARG A 41 -5.85 -0.75 10.04
C ARG A 41 -4.96 -0.31 11.21
N ARG A 42 -5.41 -0.65 12.43
CA ARG A 42 -4.66 -0.42 13.67
C ARG A 42 -3.61 -1.49 13.95
N THR A 43 -3.92 -2.73 13.57
CA THR A 43 -3.04 -3.88 13.73
C THR A 43 -2.95 -4.63 12.40
N PRO A 44 -1.89 -5.44 12.19
CA PRO A 44 -1.75 -6.23 10.98
C PRO A 44 -2.96 -7.15 10.75
N PRO A 45 -3.24 -7.54 9.50
CA PRO A 45 -4.23 -8.55 9.18
C PRO A 45 -3.93 -9.89 9.88
N ASP A 46 -4.98 -10.61 10.23
CA ASP A 46 -4.89 -11.94 10.80
C ASP A 46 -5.01 -12.97 9.68
N PHE A 47 -3.85 -13.41 9.19
CA PHE A 47 -3.76 -14.35 8.07
C PHE A 47 -4.26 -15.77 8.39
N SER A 48 -4.72 -16.05 9.61
CA SER A 48 -5.45 -17.30 9.89
C SER A 48 -6.89 -17.27 9.35
N ARG A 49 -7.44 -16.08 9.10
CA ARG A 49 -8.82 -15.85 8.65
C ARG A 49 -8.95 -14.95 7.43
N GLU A 50 -7.86 -14.28 7.03
CA GLU A 50 -7.85 -13.31 5.94
C GLU A 50 -6.85 -13.69 4.84
N PRO A 51 -7.01 -13.17 3.61
CA PRO A 51 -6.08 -13.45 2.52
C PRO A 51 -4.62 -13.15 2.88
N ARG A 52 -3.77 -14.18 2.81
CA ARG A 52 -2.38 -14.04 3.20
C ARG A 52 -1.54 -13.31 2.15
N MET A 53 -0.92 -12.22 2.56
CA MET A 53 0.11 -11.53 1.78
C MET A 53 1.45 -12.29 1.85
N PRO A 54 2.32 -12.24 0.82
CA PRO A 54 3.64 -12.88 0.88
C PRO A 54 4.50 -12.34 2.03
N ASP A 55 5.24 -13.23 2.70
CA ASP A 55 6.11 -12.87 3.84
C ASP A 55 7.23 -11.86 3.47
N SER A 56 7.53 -11.73 2.18
CA SER A 56 8.47 -10.74 1.66
C SER A 56 7.94 -9.31 1.67
N VAL A 57 6.66 -9.09 1.96
CA VAL A 57 6.02 -7.77 1.95
C VAL A 57 5.89 -7.25 3.38
N PRO A 58 6.62 -6.18 3.75
CA PRO A 58 6.41 -5.50 5.03
C PRO A 58 5.00 -4.90 5.10
N ILE A 59 4.39 -4.93 6.29
CA ILE A 59 3.06 -4.36 6.54
C ILE A 59 3.18 -3.16 7.46
N VAL A 60 2.69 -2.01 7.02
CA VAL A 60 2.62 -0.76 7.77
C VAL A 60 1.16 -0.46 8.08
N CYS A 61 0.81 -0.47 9.36
CA CYS A 61 -0.49 -0.04 9.84
C CYS A 61 -0.45 1.45 10.21
N THR A 62 -1.40 2.26 9.75
CA THR A 62 -1.44 3.69 10.13
C THR A 62 -1.80 3.90 11.59
N GLY A 63 -2.33 2.90 12.29
CA GLY A 63 -2.79 3.07 13.66
C GLY A 63 -4.09 3.87 13.76
N GLY A 64 -4.86 3.97 12.65
CA GLY A 64 -6.03 4.83 12.55
C GLY A 64 -5.71 6.31 12.28
N GLN A 65 -4.45 6.62 11.93
CA GLN A 65 -4.08 7.96 11.42
C GLN A 65 -4.49 8.10 9.95
N PRO A 66 -4.84 9.31 9.50
CA PRO A 66 -5.56 9.50 8.24
C PRO A 66 -4.72 9.25 6.99
N TYR A 67 -3.40 9.47 7.02
CA TYR A 67 -2.57 9.47 5.81
C TYR A 67 -1.50 8.38 5.79
N LYS A 68 -1.65 7.46 4.83
CA LYS A 68 -0.77 6.31 4.62
C LYS A 68 0.66 6.73 4.27
N LYS A 69 0.84 7.83 3.51
CA LYS A 69 2.16 8.34 3.13
C LYS A 69 3.02 8.71 4.34
N HIS A 70 2.42 9.32 5.36
CA HIS A 70 3.13 9.67 6.58
C HIS A 70 3.55 8.42 7.37
N ALA A 71 2.64 7.44 7.51
CA ALA A 71 2.94 6.19 8.21
C ALA A 71 4.06 5.39 7.52
N ALA A 72 4.00 5.28 6.19
CA ALA A 72 5.04 4.62 5.39
C ALA A 72 6.41 5.30 5.56
N ALA A 73 6.47 6.63 5.46
CA ALA A 73 7.71 7.39 5.66
C ALA A 73 8.28 7.21 7.06
N LYS A 74 7.44 7.24 8.11
CA LYS A 74 7.87 6.99 9.50
C LYS A 74 8.42 5.57 9.70
N ALA A 75 7.89 4.60 8.95
CA ALA A 75 8.40 3.22 8.93
C ALA A 75 9.63 3.03 8.03
N GLY A 76 10.16 4.10 7.42
CA GLY A 76 11.38 4.07 6.60
C GLY A 76 11.15 3.78 5.11
N PHE A 77 9.89 3.77 4.65
CA PHE A 77 9.55 3.51 3.26
C PHE A 77 9.26 4.79 2.48
N ALA A 78 10.10 5.08 1.49
CA ALA A 78 9.85 6.10 0.48
C ALA A 78 9.07 5.48 -0.70
N VAL A 79 7.74 5.48 -0.61
CA VAL A 79 6.87 4.94 -1.66
C VAL A 79 6.91 5.82 -2.91
N ASN A 80 7.06 5.21 -4.09
CA ASN A 80 7.10 5.90 -5.38
C ASN A 80 5.76 5.83 -6.13
N VAL A 81 5.04 4.71 -6.02
CA VAL A 81 3.75 4.50 -6.70
C VAL A 81 2.79 3.88 -5.68
N TRP A 82 1.57 4.40 -5.64
CA TRP A 82 0.51 3.92 -4.74
C TRP A 82 -0.58 3.19 -5.51
N ILE A 83 -1.10 2.14 -4.91
CA ILE A 83 -2.21 1.32 -5.40
C ILE A 83 -3.17 1.15 -4.24
N ASP A 84 -4.32 1.79 -4.34
CA ASP A 84 -5.26 2.01 -3.24
C ASP A 84 -6.64 2.31 -3.85
N ASP A 85 -7.69 1.66 -3.39
CA ASP A 85 -9.07 1.93 -3.79
C ASP A 85 -9.60 3.23 -3.16
N MET A 86 -8.97 3.70 -2.09
CA MET A 86 -9.24 4.97 -1.42
C MET A 86 -8.02 5.91 -1.51
N PRO A 87 -7.64 6.41 -2.70
CA PRO A 87 -6.42 7.22 -2.85
C PRO A 87 -6.39 8.51 -2.02
N GLY A 88 -7.56 9.04 -1.61
CA GLY A 88 -7.65 10.18 -0.68
C GLY A 88 -7.14 9.91 0.74
N LEU A 89 -6.88 8.64 1.10
CA LEU A 89 -6.24 8.24 2.36
C LEU A 89 -4.71 8.17 2.26
N ILE A 90 -4.14 8.41 1.08
CA ILE A 90 -2.68 8.40 0.91
C ILE A 90 -2.08 9.68 1.48
N GLU A 91 -2.61 10.82 1.06
CA GLU A 91 -2.18 12.16 1.44
C GLU A 91 -3.31 13.19 1.21
N PRO A 92 -3.23 14.41 1.76
CA PRO A 92 -4.25 15.43 1.55
C PRO A 92 -4.47 15.72 0.06
N SER A 93 -5.71 15.61 -0.39
CA SER A 93 -6.12 16.04 -1.73
C SER A 93 -6.32 17.55 -1.78
N LEU A 94 -5.82 18.19 -2.83
CA LEU A 94 -6.12 19.59 -3.13
C LEU A 94 -7.18 19.63 -4.23
N VAL A 95 -8.27 20.36 -3.99
CA VAL A 95 -9.22 20.72 -5.05
C VAL A 95 -8.66 21.96 -5.74
N LEU A 96 -8.44 21.86 -7.05
CA LEU A 96 -8.06 23.02 -7.85
C LEU A 96 -9.35 23.73 -8.28
N ASP A 97 -9.56 24.93 -7.76
CA ASP A 97 -10.58 25.85 -8.26
C ASP A 97 -9.97 26.73 -9.34
N PHE A 98 -10.48 26.61 -10.56
CA PHE A 98 -10.03 27.40 -11.72
C PHE A 98 -10.89 28.63 -11.99
N GLY A 99 -11.88 28.93 -11.13
CA GLY A 99 -12.67 30.16 -11.19
C GLY A 99 -13.41 30.37 -12.51
N LEU A 100 -14.21 29.39 -12.94
CA LEU A 100 -15.14 29.53 -14.08
C LEU A 100 -16.36 30.38 -13.73
#